data_AF-A0A8C7KFA2-F1
#
_entry.id   AF-A0A8C7KFA2-F1
#
_cell.length_a   1.000
_cell.length_b   1.000
_cell.length_c   1.000
_cell.angle_alpha   90.00
_cell.angle_beta   90.00
_cell.angle_gamma   90.00
#
_symmetry.space_group_name_H-M   'P 1'
#
loop_
_entity.id
_entity.type
_entity.pdbx_description
1 polymer ?
#
loop_
_entity_poly.entity_id
_entity_poly.type
_entity_poly.pdbx_seq_one_letter_code
_entity_poly.pdbx_strand_id
1 'polypeptide(L)'
;MSLCISCNIAWAKKESRGQYTVTQTPAVKAVLPGQSVSLYCKTSSNVHGNNYLAWYHQKPGGSGTPSRFSGSGSGSDFTLTISGVQAEDAGDYYCQSFHGDMVFTQ
;
A
#
# COMPACT_ATOMS: atom_id res chain seq x y z
N MET A 1 8.45 20.42 7.98
CA MET A 1 9.02 19.05 7.92
C MET A 1 8.02 18.19 7.17
N SER A 2 8.40 17.57 6.05
CA SER A 2 7.52 16.63 5.33
C SER A 2 7.69 15.23 5.91
N LEU A 3 6.58 14.50 6.06
CA LEU A 3 6.52 13.12 6.51
C LEU A 3 6.63 12.18 5.32
N CYS A 4 7.40 11.11 5.49
CA CYS A 4 7.64 10.14 4.45
C CYS A 4 6.68 8.96 4.61
N ILE A 5 5.66 8.89 3.75
CA ILE A 5 4.59 7.88 3.78
C ILE A 5 4.98 6.63 2.98
N SER A 6 6.05 6.73 2.19
CA SER A 6 6.77 5.58 1.67
C SER A 6 8.19 6.08 1.52
N CYS A 7 9.14 5.54 2.28
CA CYS A 7 10.49 6.12 2.36
C CYS A 7 11.60 5.22 1.84
N ASN A 8 11.26 3.99 1.51
CA ASN A 8 12.23 2.99 1.15
C ASN A 8 12.38 2.90 -0.38
N ILE A 9 13.41 3.56 -0.91
CA ILE A 9 13.84 3.51 -2.33
C ILE A 9 14.25 2.08 -2.75
N ALA A 10 14.46 1.17 -1.78
CA ALA A 10 14.95 -0.18 -2.02
C ALA A 10 13.88 -1.21 -2.45
N TRP A 11 12.59 -0.88 -2.39
CA TRP A 11 11.51 -1.87 -2.53
C TRP A 11 10.42 -1.50 -3.54
N ALA A 12 10.77 -0.90 -4.68
CA ALA A 12 9.99 -1.10 -5.91
C ALA A 12 10.16 -2.57 -6.37
N LYS A 13 9.81 -3.52 -5.51
CA LYS A 13 10.01 -4.93 -5.74
C LYS A 13 8.79 -5.41 -6.49
N LYS A 14 9.00 -5.55 -7.80
CA LYS A 14 8.19 -6.41 -8.64
C LYS A 14 8.39 -7.84 -8.12
N GLU A 15 7.67 -8.21 -7.07
CA GLU A 15 7.71 -9.57 -6.59
C GLU A 15 6.82 -10.42 -7.49
N SER A 16 7.42 -11.48 -8.02
CA SER A 16 6.77 -12.38 -8.95
C SER A 16 6.96 -13.81 -8.46
N ARG A 17 5.86 -14.41 -7.98
CA ARG A 17 5.79 -15.88 -7.86
C ARG A 17 5.46 -16.45 -9.24
N GLY A 18 6.35 -16.28 -10.22
CA GLY A 18 6.29 -16.84 -11.58
C GLY A 18 5.08 -16.49 -12.48
N GLN A 19 3.94 -16.06 -11.93
CA GLN A 19 2.66 -15.95 -12.62
C GLN A 19 1.91 -14.63 -12.36
N TYR A 20 2.12 -13.99 -11.20
CA TYR A 20 1.49 -12.71 -10.84
C TYR A 20 2.55 -11.69 -10.42
N THR A 21 2.35 -10.42 -10.77
CA THR A 21 3.24 -9.32 -10.36
C THR A 21 2.43 -8.21 -9.69
N VAL A 22 2.96 -7.66 -8.61
CA VAL A 22 2.36 -6.53 -7.90
C VAL A 22 3.27 -5.31 -8.01
N THR A 23 2.71 -4.14 -8.27
CA THR A 23 3.43 -2.87 -8.45
C THR A 23 2.80 -1.79 -7.58
N GLN A 24 3.61 -1.10 -6.79
CA GLN A 24 3.16 0.02 -5.97
C GLN A 24 3.71 1.35 -6.47
N THR A 25 2.85 2.37 -6.46
CA THR A 25 3.20 3.72 -6.93
C THR A 25 2.57 4.76 -6.00
N PRO A 26 3.26 5.86 -5.67
CA PRO A 26 4.68 6.11 -5.88
C PRO A 26 5.56 5.32 -4.88
N ALA A 27 6.77 4.93 -5.30
CA ALA A 27 7.72 4.22 -4.44
C ALA A 27 8.18 5.07 -3.25
N VAL A 28 8.27 6.40 -3.44
CA VAL A 28 8.55 7.35 -2.35
C VAL A 28 7.56 8.50 -2.40
N LYS A 29 7.00 8.87 -1.23
CA LYS A 29 6.10 10.01 -1.11
C LYS A 29 6.32 10.76 0.18
N ALA A 30 6.75 12.01 0.04
CA ALA A 30 6.80 12.97 1.14
C ALA A 30 5.53 13.85 1.11
N VAL A 31 4.86 14.01 2.26
CA VAL A 31 3.62 14.75 2.42
C VAL A 31 3.70 15.62 3.68
N LEU A 32 3.10 16.81 3.66
CA LEU A 32 3.04 17.66 4.84
C LEU A 32 1.98 17.14 5.83
N PRO A 33 2.22 17.24 7.15
CA PRO A 33 1.20 16.91 8.15
C PRO A 33 -0.13 17.62 7.85
N GLY A 34 -1.25 16.91 7.99
CA GLY A 34 -2.59 17.42 7.70
C GLY A 34 -3.02 17.35 6.23
N GLN A 35 -2.13 17.04 5.29
CA GLN A 35 -2.51 16.79 3.90
C GLN A 35 -3.00 15.34 3.68
N SER A 36 -3.66 15.12 2.55
CA SER A 36 -4.06 13.78 2.12
C SER A 36 -3.05 13.19 1.14
N VAL A 37 -2.90 11.88 1.17
CA VAL A 37 -2.02 11.12 0.28
C VAL A 37 -2.72 9.88 -0.22
N SER A 38 -2.45 9.51 -1.48
CA SER A 38 -2.93 8.27 -2.07
C SER A 38 -1.76 7.42 -2.54
N LEU A 39 -1.77 6.15 -2.14
CA LEU A 39 -0.88 5.08 -2.60
C LEU A 39 -1.66 4.17 -3.53
N TYR A 40 -1.02 3.71 -4.59
CA TYR A 40 -1.62 2.86 -5.60
C TYR A 40 -0.94 1.50 -5.61
N CYS A 41 -1.72 0.45 -5.79
CA CYS A 41 -1.27 -0.92 -5.96
C CYS A 41 -1.94 -1.52 -7.19
N LYS A 42 -1.12 -1.97 -8.14
CA LYS A 42 -1.56 -2.57 -9.39
C LYS A 42 -1.05 -4.02 -9.48
N THR A 43 -1.95 -4.96 -9.72
CA THR A 43 -1.63 -6.37 -9.94
C THR A 43 -1.67 -6.70 -11.44
N SER A 44 -0.91 -7.71 -11.89
CA SER A 44 -0.91 -8.11 -13.31
C SER A 44 -2.20 -8.78 -13.79
N SER A 45 -2.99 -9.30 -12.86
CA SER A 45 -4.29 -9.92 -13.13
C SER A 45 -5.27 -9.52 -12.04
N ASN A 46 -6.54 -9.83 -12.22
CA ASN A 46 -7.52 -9.57 -11.18
C ASN A 46 -7.25 -10.43 -9.95
N VAL A 47 -7.35 -9.83 -8.77
CA VAL A 47 -7.31 -10.55 -7.50
C VAL A 47 -8.53 -11.47 -7.39
N HIS A 48 -8.41 -12.50 -6.57
CA HIS A 48 -9.47 -13.45 -6.30
C HIS A 48 -10.73 -12.70 -5.86
N GLY A 49 -11.89 -13.09 -6.40
CA GLY A 49 -13.16 -12.41 -6.13
C GLY A 49 -13.17 -10.91 -6.45
N ASN A 50 -12.20 -10.41 -7.24
CA ASN A 50 -11.96 -8.99 -7.57
C ASN A 50 -11.66 -8.05 -6.38
N ASN A 51 -11.74 -8.49 -5.12
CA ASN A 51 -11.61 -7.60 -3.95
C ASN A 51 -10.65 -8.11 -2.87
N TYR A 52 -9.97 -9.25 -3.06
CA TYR A 52 -9.07 -9.82 -2.07
C TYR A 52 -7.68 -9.18 -2.11
N LEU A 53 -7.62 -7.93 -1.63
CA LEU A 53 -6.38 -7.18 -1.41
C LEU A 53 -6.39 -6.53 -0.03
N ALA A 54 -5.24 -6.59 0.65
CA ALA A 54 -5.02 -5.96 1.94
C ALA A 54 -3.83 -5.00 1.90
N TRP A 55 -3.92 -3.91 2.67
CA TRP A 55 -2.83 -2.96 2.88
C TRP A 55 -2.24 -3.13 4.27
N TYR A 56 -0.92 -3.09 4.35
CA TYR A 56 -0.15 -3.25 5.58
C TYR A 56 0.73 -2.02 5.78
N HIS A 57 0.81 -1.55 7.02
CA HIS A 57 1.74 -0.52 7.43
C HIS A 57 2.73 -1.15 8.41
N GLN A 58 4.01 -1.23 8.02
CA GLN A 58 5.05 -1.79 8.86
C GLN A 58 5.51 -0.73 9.87
N LYS A 59 4.98 -0.82 11.09
CA LYS A 59 5.42 -0.01 12.23
C LYS A 59 5.62 -0.88 13.48
N PRO A 60 6.59 -0.56 14.35
CA PRO A 60 6.73 -1.25 15.62
C PRO A 60 5.53 -0.93 16.53
N GLY A 61 4.80 -1.96 16.99
CA GLY A 61 3.91 -1.87 18.16
C GLY A 61 2.56 -1.17 17.98
N GLY A 62 2.06 -0.97 16.76
CA GLY A 62 0.75 -0.33 16.55
C GLY A 62 -0.35 -1.30 16.10
N SER A 63 -1.34 -1.56 16.96
CA SER A 63 -2.59 -2.24 16.59
C SER A 63 -3.71 -1.22 16.38
N GLY A 64 -4.32 -1.23 15.19
CA GLY A 64 -5.50 -0.40 14.87
C GLY A 64 -5.32 0.45 13.62
N THR A 65 -6.40 0.55 12.85
CA THR A 65 -6.50 1.37 11.64
C THR A 65 -7.34 2.61 11.95
N PRO A 66 -6.75 3.81 12.00
CA PRO A 66 -7.50 5.04 12.20
C PRO A 66 -8.53 5.27 11.08
N SER A 67 -9.64 5.96 11.39
CA SER A 67 -10.71 6.27 10.42
C SER A 67 -10.25 7.15 9.24
N ARG A 68 -9.10 7.81 9.35
CA ARG A 68 -8.47 8.57 8.27
C ARG A 68 -7.94 7.71 7.11
N PHE A 69 -7.80 6.40 7.32
CA PHE A 69 -7.39 5.45 6.29
C PHE A 69 -8.60 4.92 5.55
N SER A 70 -8.54 4.97 4.22
CA SER A 70 -9.59 4.46 3.33
C SER A 70 -8.97 3.68 2.17
N GLY A 71 -9.39 2.43 2.00
CA GLY A 71 -9.01 1.60 0.86
C GLY A 71 -10.13 1.56 -0.17
N SER A 72 -9.79 1.70 -1.45
CA SER A 72 -10.71 1.53 -2.58
C SER A 72 -10.02 0.75 -3.70
N GLY A 73 -10.80 0.13 -4.60
CA GLY A 73 -10.26 -0.64 -5.71
C GLY A 73 -11.02 -1.92 -5.99
N SER A 74 -10.80 -2.48 -7.16
CA SER A 74 -11.34 -3.77 -7.57
C SER A 74 -10.58 -4.33 -8.78
N GLY A 75 -10.68 -5.63 -9.00
CA GLY A 75 -10.00 -6.32 -10.08
C GLY A 75 -8.50 -6.30 -9.85
N SER A 76 -7.80 -5.39 -10.53
CA SER A 76 -6.34 -5.28 -10.51
C SER A 76 -5.79 -3.92 -10.07
N ASP A 77 -6.65 -2.94 -9.80
CA ASP A 77 -6.27 -1.58 -9.45
C ASP A 77 -6.85 -1.21 -8.08
N PHE A 78 -5.95 -0.89 -7.14
CA PHE A 78 -6.28 -0.59 -5.74
C PHE A 78 -5.58 0.68 -5.27
N THR A 79 -6.23 1.40 -4.38
CA THR A 79 -5.79 2.68 -3.84
C THR A 79 -5.97 2.70 -2.33
N LEU A 80 -4.96 3.13 -1.60
CA LEU A 80 -5.06 3.49 -0.19
C LEU A 80 -4.96 5.01 -0.08
N THR A 81 -5.95 5.63 0.55
CA THR A 81 -5.95 7.07 0.82
C THR A 81 -5.86 7.31 2.32
N ILE A 82 -4.94 8.17 2.71
CA ILE A 82 -4.75 8.61 4.10
C ILE A 82 -5.06 10.10 4.12
N SER A 83 -6.10 10.48 4.85
CA SER A 83 -6.53 11.88 4.96
C SER A 83 -6.02 12.51 6.25
N GLY A 84 -5.40 13.68 6.16
CA GLY A 84 -4.87 14.35 7.36
C GLY A 84 -3.70 13.58 7.97
N VAL A 85 -2.66 13.36 7.16
CA VAL A 85 -1.44 12.63 7.51
C VAL A 85 -0.83 13.14 8.82
N GLN A 86 -0.47 12.22 9.71
CA GLN A 86 0.13 12.49 11.02
C GLN A 86 1.55 11.93 11.11
N ALA A 87 2.32 12.39 12.11
CA ALA A 87 3.72 11.97 12.26
C ALA A 87 3.89 10.45 12.41
N GLU A 88 2.91 9.80 13.05
CA GLU A 88 2.83 8.34 13.21
C GLU A 88 2.48 7.55 11.93
N ASP A 89 2.05 8.24 10.87
CA ASP A 89 1.75 7.64 9.57
C ASP A 89 3.03 7.55 8.70
N ALA A 90 4.16 8.06 9.19
CA ALA A 90 5.44 7.87 8.51
C ALA A 90 5.93 6.43 8.72
N GLY A 91 6.11 5.71 7.61
CA GLY A 91 6.54 4.31 7.62
C GLY A 91 6.43 3.68 6.23
N ASP A 92 6.56 2.36 6.18
CA ASP A 92 6.51 1.60 4.93
C ASP A 92 5.15 0.91 4.76
N TYR A 93 4.58 1.04 3.56
CA TYR A 93 3.24 0.56 3.22
C TYR A 93 3.30 -0.48 2.12
N TYR A 94 2.70 -1.63 2.37
CA TYR A 94 2.74 -2.79 1.48
C TYR A 94 1.32 -3.21 1.09
N CYS A 95 1.13 -3.64 -0.15
CA CYS A 95 -0.11 -4.29 -0.57
C CYS A 95 0.13 -5.78 -0.75
N GLN A 96 -0.83 -6.58 -0.30
CA GLN A 96 -0.87 -8.03 -0.46
C GLN A 96 -2.11 -8.38 -1.25
N SER A 97 -1.94 -9.10 -2.36
CA SER A 97 -3.06 -9.64 -3.14
C SER A 97 -3.15 -11.15 -3.01
N PHE A 98 -4.36 -11.68 -3.14
CA PHE A 98 -4.62 -13.11 -3.22
C PHE A 98 -5.18 -13.43 -4.61
N HIS A 99 -4.53 -14.31 -5.37
CA HIS A 99 -4.98 -14.75 -6.71
C HIS A 99 -5.40 -16.23 -6.76
N GLY A 100 -5.45 -16.90 -5.61
CA GLY A 100 -5.43 -18.37 -5.49
C GLY A 100 -4.24 -18.82 -4.63
N ASP A 101 -3.15 -18.05 -4.69
CA ASP A 101 -2.03 -18.05 -3.76
C ASP A 101 -1.81 -16.64 -3.20
N MET A 102 -1.18 -16.53 -2.01
CA MET A 102 -0.81 -15.24 -1.41
C MET A 102 0.42 -14.65 -2.10
N VAL A 103 0.28 -13.43 -2.62
CA VAL A 103 1.36 -12.66 -3.25
C VAL A 103 1.55 -11.37 -2.46
N PHE A 104 2.76 -11.17 -1.94
CA PHE A 104 3.15 -9.97 -1.20
C PHE A 104 3.99 -9.06 -2.08
N THR A 105 3.99 -7.77 -1.74
CA THR A 105 5.09 -6.87 -2.06
C THR A 105 6.02 -6.90 -0.83
N GLN A 106 7.18 -7.56 -0.91
CA GLN A 106 8.28 -7.29 0.00
C GLN A 106 9.31 -6.40 -0.70
#